data_AF-A0AAV1HVW5-F1
#
_entry.id   AF-A0AAV1HVW5-F1
#
_cell.length_a   1.000
_cell.length_b   1.000
_cell.length_c   1.000
_cell.angle_alpha   90.00
_cell.angle_beta   90.00
_cell.angle_gamma   90.00
#
_symmetry.space_group_name_H-M   'P 1'
#
loop_
_entity.id
_entity.type
_entity.pdbx_description
1 polymer ?
#
loop_
_entity_poly.entity_id
_entity_poly.type
_entity_poly.pdbx_seq_one_letter_code
_entity_poly.pdbx_strand_id
1 'polypeptide(L)'
;MHMALPKPGEIRKEDYRLEHTAGKEQSGGSSLRLVQWNIERGYELAKVIEDLKQLSADIVALQEVDIGCERSDSVDTGEAIAKALGMNYAFLCEFEELHSPVRDARSQGGGVHGNAILSRFDMSDCRAIEHRCVSFTA
;
A
#
# COMPACT_ATOMS: atom_id res chain seq x y z
N MET A 1 12.27 -10.69 -14.32
CA MET A 1 12.90 -10.54 -12.99
C MET A 1 11.88 -10.98 -11.97
N HIS A 2 12.18 -11.96 -11.13
CA HIS A 2 11.28 -12.35 -10.04
C HIS A 2 11.47 -11.32 -8.92
N MET A 3 10.45 -10.51 -8.64
CA MET A 3 10.51 -9.55 -7.54
C MET A 3 10.45 -10.32 -6.22
N ALA A 4 11.41 -10.09 -5.32
CA ALA A 4 11.36 -10.71 -3.99
C ALA A 4 10.15 -10.14 -3.23
N LEU A 5 9.24 -11.03 -2.82
CA LEU A 5 8.04 -10.65 -2.07
C LEU A 5 8.40 -10.44 -0.59
N PRO A 6 7.89 -9.39 0.07
CA PRO A 6 8.10 -9.18 1.50
C PRO A 6 7.38 -10.27 2.31
N LYS A 7 7.99 -10.72 3.41
CA LYS A 7 7.37 -11.70 4.30
C LYS A 7 6.32 -11.05 5.21
N PRO A 8 5.38 -11.82 5.78
CA PRO A 8 4.43 -11.31 6.77
C PRO A 8 5.13 -10.53 7.89
N GLY A 9 4.66 -9.32 8.16
CA GLY A 9 5.25 -8.39 9.14
C GLY A 9 6.39 -7.51 8.60
N GLU A 10 6.93 -7.79 7.41
CA GLU A 10 7.95 -6.94 6.80
C GLU A 10 7.32 -5.69 6.17
N ILE A 11 8.06 -4.56 6.29
CA ILE A 11 7.71 -3.29 5.65
C ILE A 11 8.63 -3.07 4.46
N ARG A 12 8.05 -2.80 3.29
CA ARG A 12 8.77 -2.29 2.12
C ARG A 12 8.52 -0.80 1.95
N LYS A 13 9.57 -0.04 1.64
CA LYS A 13 9.48 1.40 1.42
C LYS A 13 10.18 1.80 0.14
N GLU A 14 9.57 2.72 -0.59
CA GLU A 14 10.10 3.28 -1.82
C GLU A 14 9.62 4.74 -1.93
N ASP A 15 10.44 5.64 -2.48
CA ASP A 15 10.05 7.04 -2.70
C ASP A 15 9.86 7.32 -4.19
N TYR A 16 8.62 7.63 -4.59
CA TYR A 16 8.28 7.95 -5.98
C TYR A 16 8.04 9.45 -6.21
N ARG A 17 8.35 10.30 -5.22
CA ARG A 17 8.32 11.76 -5.40
C ARG A 17 9.46 12.20 -6.31
N LEU A 18 9.24 13.26 -7.08
CA LEU A 18 10.32 13.89 -7.84
C LEU A 18 11.26 14.62 -6.86
N GLU A 19 12.56 14.68 -7.17
CA GLU A 19 13.62 15.32 -6.35
C GLU A 19 13.24 16.74 -5.87
N HIS A 20 12.53 17.53 -6.69
CA HIS A 20 12.10 18.89 -6.34
C HIS A 20 10.87 18.96 -5.40
N THR A 21 10.28 17.81 -5.06
CA THR A 21 9.10 17.66 -4.20
C THR A 21 9.37 16.88 -2.92
N ALA A 22 10.48 16.13 -2.85
CA ALA A 22 10.94 15.49 -1.63
C ALA A 22 11.39 16.55 -0.60
N GLY A 23 10.99 16.41 0.66
CA GLY A 23 11.39 17.32 1.74
C GLY A 23 10.73 18.71 1.77
N LYS A 24 9.66 18.98 1.01
CA LYS A 24 8.88 20.22 1.22
C LYS A 24 8.13 20.15 2.55
N GLU A 25 8.74 20.67 3.61
CA GLU A 25 8.03 21.08 4.82
C GLU A 25 6.96 22.10 4.41
N GLN A 26 5.68 21.76 4.60
CA GLN A 26 4.61 22.74 4.46
C GLN A 26 4.78 23.78 5.57
N SER A 27 5.22 24.98 5.19
CA SER A 27 5.30 26.13 6.07
C SER A 27 3.88 26.59 6.46
N GLY A 28 3.44 26.26 7.68
CA GLY A 28 2.39 26.95 8.42
C GLY A 28 0.93 26.77 7.97
N GLY A 29 0.10 26.19 8.86
CA GLY A 29 -1.34 26.48 8.94
C GLY A 29 -2.29 25.84 7.91
N SER A 30 -1.85 24.90 7.07
CA SER A 30 -2.73 24.19 6.14
C SER A 30 -3.45 22.99 6.77
N SER A 31 -4.70 22.76 6.37
CA SER A 31 -5.45 21.55 6.71
C SER A 31 -4.81 20.32 6.04
N LEU A 32 -4.55 19.27 6.81
CA LEU A 32 -4.07 17.98 6.29
C LEU A 32 -5.24 17.21 5.66
N ARG A 33 -5.08 16.74 4.42
CA ARG A 33 -6.06 15.84 3.77
C ARG A 33 -5.59 14.40 3.84
N LEU A 34 -6.37 13.57 4.52
CA LEU A 34 -6.18 12.13 4.60
C LEU A 34 -7.31 11.41 3.88
N VAL A 35 -6.95 10.47 3.01
CA VAL A 35 -7.90 9.51 2.41
C VAL A 35 -7.59 8.13 2.99
N GLN A 36 -8.62 7.41 3.41
CA GLN A 36 -8.51 6.00 3.75
C GLN A 36 -9.44 5.21 2.84
N TRP A 37 -8.92 4.14 2.24
CA TRP A 37 -9.69 3.36 1.28
C TRP A 37 -9.22 1.90 1.19
N ASN A 38 -10.13 0.97 1.40
CA ASN A 38 -9.97 -0.40 0.95
C ASN A 38 -10.22 -0.48 -0.56
N ILE A 39 -9.19 -0.81 -1.34
CA ILE A 39 -9.22 -0.76 -2.82
C ILE A 39 -9.56 -2.10 -3.46
N GLU A 40 -9.99 -3.08 -2.66
CA GLU A 40 -10.44 -4.40 -3.11
C GLU A 40 -9.40 -5.08 -4.04
N ARG A 41 -8.15 -5.20 -3.60
CA ARG A 41 -7.02 -5.81 -4.35
C ARG A 41 -6.68 -5.07 -5.65
N GLY A 42 -7.22 -3.88 -5.86
CA GLY A 42 -6.99 -3.10 -7.07
C GLY A 42 -7.69 -3.64 -8.32
N TYR A 43 -8.83 -4.33 -8.21
CA TYR A 43 -9.57 -4.81 -9.39
C TYR A 43 -9.89 -3.69 -10.40
N GLU A 44 -10.12 -2.47 -9.90
CA GLU A 44 -10.40 -1.28 -10.71
C GLU A 44 -9.27 -0.25 -10.57
N LEU A 45 -8.00 -0.72 -10.58
CA LEU A 45 -6.82 0.07 -10.26
C LEU A 45 -6.75 1.42 -10.99
N ALA A 46 -7.07 1.46 -12.29
CA ALA A 46 -7.05 2.69 -13.07
C ALA A 46 -8.06 3.74 -12.56
N LYS A 47 -9.27 3.31 -12.18
CA LYS A 47 -10.31 4.20 -11.63
C LYS A 47 -9.95 4.66 -10.22
N VAL A 48 -9.43 3.76 -9.39
CA VAL A 48 -8.91 4.10 -8.05
C VAL A 48 -7.84 5.19 -8.16
N ILE A 49 -6.90 5.07 -9.11
CA ILE A 49 -5.87 6.08 -9.35
C ILE A 49 -6.49 7.41 -9.80
N GLU A 50 -7.47 7.38 -10.70
CA GLU A 50 -8.18 8.58 -11.16
C GLU A 50 -8.86 9.31 -10.01
N ASP A 51 -9.62 8.60 -9.18
CA ASP A 51 -10.32 9.15 -8.03
C ASP A 51 -9.32 9.74 -7.00
N LEU A 52 -8.24 9.01 -6.69
CA LEU A 52 -7.21 9.49 -5.76
C LEU A 52 -6.50 10.76 -6.27
N LYS A 53 -6.29 10.90 -7.58
CA LYS A 53 -5.77 12.15 -8.17
C LYS A 53 -6.71 13.32 -7.95
N GLN A 54 -8.02 13.11 -8.10
CA GLN A 54 -9.03 14.16 -7.90
C GLN A 54 -9.15 14.58 -6.43
N LEU A 55 -9.09 13.62 -5.50
CA LEU A 55 -9.11 13.90 -4.06
C LEU A 55 -7.90 14.70 -3.60
N SER A 56 -6.76 14.56 -4.28
CA SER A 56 -5.52 15.29 -4.00
C SER A 56 -5.09 15.19 -2.52
N ALA A 57 -5.16 13.99 -1.94
CA ALA A 57 -4.78 13.78 -0.55
C ALA A 57 -3.30 14.10 -0.30
N ASP A 58 -2.97 14.46 0.94
CA ASP A 58 -1.59 14.60 1.40
C ASP A 58 -1.06 13.27 1.98
N ILE A 59 -1.97 12.45 2.53
CA ILE A 59 -1.73 11.08 3.00
C ILE A 59 -2.84 10.17 2.46
N VAL A 60 -2.48 8.98 1.98
CA VAL A 60 -3.43 7.94 1.57
C VAL A 60 -3.12 6.66 2.35
N ALA A 61 -4.11 6.13 3.07
CA ALA A 61 -4.03 4.86 3.79
C ALA A 61 -4.88 3.81 3.07
N LEU A 62 -4.22 2.81 2.49
CA LEU A 62 -4.84 1.78 1.67
C LEU A 62 -4.92 0.45 2.41
N GLN A 63 -6.05 -0.23 2.28
CA GLN A 63 -6.24 -1.62 2.68
C GLN A 63 -6.49 -2.48 1.45
N GLU A 64 -6.25 -3.77 1.60
CA GLU A 64 -6.35 -4.77 0.53
C GLU A 64 -5.45 -4.44 -0.67
N VAL A 65 -4.18 -4.17 -0.39
CA VAL A 65 -3.14 -3.95 -1.41
C VAL A 65 -2.49 -5.28 -1.74
N ASP A 66 -2.44 -5.61 -3.02
CA ASP A 66 -1.74 -6.80 -3.53
C ASP A 66 -0.36 -6.45 -4.08
N ILE A 67 0.58 -7.37 -3.86
CA ILE A 67 1.87 -7.44 -4.54
C ILE A 67 2.06 -8.84 -5.13
N GLY A 68 2.09 -8.93 -6.46
CA GLY A 68 2.47 -10.16 -7.16
C GLY A 68 1.37 -11.24 -7.25
N CYS A 69 0.17 -11.01 -6.71
CA CYS A 69 -0.94 -11.95 -6.87
C CYS A 69 -1.39 -12.02 -8.34
N GLU A 70 -1.73 -13.20 -8.83
CA GLU A 70 -2.15 -13.38 -10.23
C GLU A 70 -3.44 -12.61 -10.55
N ARG A 71 -4.36 -12.51 -9.59
CA ARG A 71 -5.61 -11.74 -9.75
C ARG A 71 -5.40 -10.24 -10.00
N SER A 72 -4.22 -9.73 -9.65
CA SER A 72 -3.81 -8.33 -9.87
C SER A 72 -2.73 -8.25 -10.95
N ASP A 73 -2.75 -9.18 -11.92
CA ASP A 73 -1.78 -9.26 -13.02
C ASP A 73 -0.32 -9.33 -12.54
N SER A 74 -0.11 -9.86 -11.33
CA SER A 74 1.17 -9.93 -10.65
C SER A 74 1.87 -8.59 -10.44
N VAL A 75 1.13 -7.48 -10.39
CA VAL A 75 1.67 -6.14 -10.11
C VAL A 75 1.72 -5.83 -8.61
N ASP A 76 2.51 -4.82 -8.23
CA ASP A 76 2.34 -4.12 -6.95
C ASP A 76 1.31 -2.99 -7.16
N THR A 77 0.09 -3.22 -6.68
CA THR A 77 -1.02 -2.28 -6.84
C THR A 77 -0.79 -0.99 -6.06
N GLY A 78 -0.12 -1.05 -4.91
CA GLY A 78 0.22 0.11 -4.08
C GLY A 78 1.31 0.96 -4.70
N GLU A 79 2.37 0.33 -5.24
CA GLU A 79 3.43 0.99 -6.00
C GLU A 79 2.87 1.68 -7.25
N ALA A 80 1.96 1.02 -7.98
CA ALA A 80 1.32 1.62 -9.15
C ALA A 80 0.56 2.92 -8.79
N ILE A 81 -0.18 2.91 -7.67
CA ILE A 81 -0.85 4.11 -7.15
C ILE A 81 0.19 5.16 -6.72
N ALA A 82 1.23 4.77 -5.99
CA ALA A 82 2.23 5.69 -5.47
C ALA A 82 3.03 6.38 -6.59
N LYS A 83 3.40 5.65 -7.65
CA LYS A 83 3.99 6.23 -8.86
C LYS A 83 3.04 7.19 -9.56
N ALA A 84 1.78 6.82 -9.69
CA ALA A 84 0.79 7.65 -10.38
C ALA A 84 0.46 8.96 -9.63
N LEU A 85 0.57 8.95 -8.30
CA LEU A 85 0.37 10.12 -7.44
C LEU A 85 1.67 10.90 -7.15
N GLY A 86 2.83 10.31 -7.44
CA GLY A 86 4.14 10.87 -7.09
C GLY A 86 4.31 11.01 -5.59
N MET A 87 4.10 9.92 -4.84
CA MET A 87 4.14 9.91 -3.37
C MET A 87 5.16 8.90 -2.84
N ASN A 88 5.65 9.16 -1.63
CA ASN A 88 6.41 8.19 -0.85
C ASN A 88 5.46 7.02 -0.48
N TYR A 89 5.97 5.79 -0.44
CA TYR A 89 5.19 4.56 -0.30
C TYR A 89 5.79 3.66 0.77
N ALA A 90 4.95 3.17 1.68
CA ALA A 90 5.28 2.16 2.67
C ALA A 90 4.21 1.08 2.67
N PHE A 91 4.58 -0.15 2.35
CA PHE A 91 3.71 -1.32 2.39
C PHE A 91 4.08 -2.22 3.56
N LEU A 92 3.08 -2.68 4.30
CA LEU A 92 3.20 -3.73 5.30
C LEU A 92 2.57 -5.00 4.75
N CYS A 93 3.38 -6.05 4.64
CA CYS A 93 2.88 -7.39 4.32
C CYS A 93 2.10 -7.95 5.50
N GLU A 94 0.83 -8.28 5.29
CA GLU A 94 -0.02 -8.90 6.30
C GLU A 94 0.09 -10.43 6.23
N PHE A 95 -0.05 -11.00 5.02
CA PHE A 95 0.07 -12.44 4.80
C PHE A 95 0.42 -12.78 3.35
N GLU A 96 0.89 -14.01 3.17
CA GLU A 96 1.07 -14.63 1.85
C GLU A 96 -0.26 -15.12 1.29
N GLU A 97 -0.51 -14.82 0.02
CA GLU A 97 -1.67 -15.30 -0.72
C GLU A 97 -1.26 -16.49 -1.56
N LEU A 98 -1.59 -17.69 -1.08
CA LEU A 98 -1.20 -18.92 -1.75
C LEU A 98 -1.93 -19.09 -3.08
N HIS A 99 -1.18 -19.43 -4.12
CA HIS A 99 -1.78 -19.92 -5.35
C HIS A 99 -2.51 -21.24 -5.09
N SER A 100 -3.70 -21.40 -5.68
CA SER A 100 -4.51 -22.61 -5.51
C SER A 100 -5.31 -22.95 -6.76
N PRO A 101 -5.26 -24.21 -7.26
CA PRO A 101 -5.97 -24.63 -8.46
C PRO A 101 -7.50 -24.66 -8.31
N VAL A 102 -8.03 -24.55 -7.09
CA VAL A 102 -9.49 -24.49 -6.85
C VAL A 102 -10.04 -23.06 -6.82
N ARG A 103 -9.18 -22.04 -6.85
CA ARG A 103 -9.59 -20.63 -6.93
C ARG A 103 -9.77 -20.23 -8.39
N ASP A 104 -10.78 -19.40 -8.66
CA ASP A 104 -10.91 -18.77 -9.97
C ASP A 104 -9.85 -17.68 -10.17
N ALA A 105 -9.74 -17.18 -11.41
CA ALA A 105 -8.76 -16.16 -11.75
C ALA A 105 -8.91 -14.88 -10.91
N ARG A 106 -10.15 -14.50 -10.58
CA ARG A 106 -10.42 -13.29 -9.78
C ARG A 106 -9.95 -13.44 -8.34
N SER A 107 -9.99 -14.65 -7.78
CA SER A 107 -9.57 -14.90 -6.39
C SER A 107 -8.14 -15.42 -6.27
N GLN A 108 -7.41 -15.57 -7.38
CA GLN A 108 -6.13 -16.27 -7.42
C GLN A 108 -5.06 -15.56 -6.59
N GLY A 109 -4.24 -16.37 -5.90
CA GLY A 109 -3.10 -15.89 -5.11
C GLY A 109 -1.81 -15.86 -5.94
N GLY A 110 -0.70 -16.27 -5.34
CA GLY A 110 0.64 -16.26 -5.95
C GLY A 110 1.54 -15.12 -5.48
N GLY A 111 1.07 -14.28 -4.56
CA GLY A 111 1.75 -13.08 -4.09
C GLY A 111 1.57 -12.84 -2.59
N VAL A 112 1.57 -11.58 -2.21
CA VAL A 112 1.30 -11.15 -0.83
C VAL A 112 0.23 -10.07 -0.80
N HIS A 113 -0.38 -9.93 0.37
CA HIS A 113 -1.48 -9.02 0.63
C HIS A 113 -1.21 -8.21 1.89
N GLY A 114 -1.68 -6.97 1.92
CA GLY A 114 -1.58 -6.16 3.13
C GLY A 114 -2.06 -4.73 2.97
N ASN A 115 -1.38 -3.84 3.66
CA ASN A 115 -1.80 -2.46 3.85
C ASN A 115 -0.68 -1.50 3.41
N ALA A 116 -1.04 -0.32 2.91
CA ALA A 116 -0.06 0.67 2.51
C ALA A 116 -0.39 2.07 3.03
N ILE A 117 0.66 2.85 3.28
CA ILE A 117 0.58 4.28 3.51
C ILE A 117 1.38 4.98 2.41
N LEU A 118 0.74 5.92 1.75
CA LEU A 118 1.36 6.84 0.81
C LEU A 118 1.39 8.24 1.42
N SER A 119 2.47 8.97 1.21
CA SER A 119 2.64 10.31 1.79
C SER A 119 3.34 11.26 0.84
N ARG A 120 2.91 12.53 0.81
CA ARG A 120 3.69 13.63 0.20
C ARG A 120 4.91 14.00 1.05
N PHE A 121 4.90 13.64 2.32
CA PHE A 121 5.94 13.94 3.30
C PHE A 121 6.92 12.79 3.45
N ASP A 122 8.05 13.08 4.09
CA ASP A 122 9.07 12.08 4.39
C ASP A 122 8.53 11.08 5.42
N MET A 123 8.71 9.79 5.14
CA MET A 123 8.45 8.73 6.10
C MET A 123 9.78 8.28 6.68
N SER A 124 10.11 8.70 7.89
CA SER A 124 11.36 8.33 8.56
C SER A 124 11.25 7.01 9.33
N ASP A 125 10.20 6.85 10.14
CA ASP A 125 10.04 5.72 11.07
C ASP A 125 8.74 4.95 10.80
N CYS A 126 8.80 3.98 9.88
CA CYS A 126 7.68 3.09 9.59
C CYS A 126 7.79 1.83 10.45
N ARG A 127 6.74 1.52 11.22
CA ARG A 127 6.72 0.37 12.13
C ARG A 127 5.46 -0.45 11.95
N ALA A 128 5.60 -1.76 12.05
CA ALA A 128 4.49 -2.68 12.21
C ALA A 128 4.26 -2.86 13.72
N ILE A 129 3.01 -2.72 14.17
CA ILE A 129 2.64 -2.95 15.56
C ILE A 129 1.95 -4.31 15.64
N GLU A 130 2.63 -5.28 16.24
CA GLU A 130 2.08 -6.60 16.50
C GLU A 130 1.20 -6.53 17.75
N HIS A 131 -0.11 -6.72 17.58
CA HIS A 131 -1.04 -6.77 18.70
C HIS A 131 -0.90 -8.12 19.41
N ARG A 132 -0.51 -8.10 20.69
CA ARG A 132 -0.44 -9.31 21.52
C ARG A 132 -1.70 -9.42 22.36
N CYS A 133 -2.48 -10.48 22.14
CA CYS A 133 -3.55 -10.84 23.05
C CYS A 133 -2.92 -11.52 24.29
N VAL A 134 -2.94 -10.85 25.43
CA VAL A 134 -2.56 -11.45 26.71
C VAL A 134 -3.85 -12.01 27.32
N SER A 135 -4.06 -13.31 27.20
CA SER A 135 -5.19 -13.97 27.87
C SER A 135 -4.97 -13.89 29.39
N PHE A 136 -5.88 -13.23 30.10
CA PHE A 136 -5.94 -13.29 31.55
C PHE A 136 -6.48 -14.66 31.94
N THR A 137 -5.63 -15.54 32.47
CA THR A 137 -6.08 -16.67 33.28
C THR A 137 -6.57 -16.14 34.63
N ALA A 138 -7.87 -16.31 34.89
CA ALA A 138 -8.48 -16.12 36.21
C ALA A 138 -8.07 -17.24 37.18
#